data_AF-A0A9W4KZK2-F1
#
_entry.id   AF-A0A9W4KZK2-F1
#
_cell.length_a   1.000
_cell.length_b   1.000
_cell.length_c   1.000
_cell.angle_alpha   90.00
_cell.angle_beta   90.00
_cell.angle_gamma   90.00
#
_symmetry.space_group_name_H-M   'P 1'
#
loop_
_entity.id
_entity.type
_entity.pdbx_description
1 polymer ?
#
loop_
_entity_poly.entity_id
_entity_poly.type
_entity_poly.pdbx_seq_one_letter_code
_entity_poly.pdbx_strand_id
1 'polypeptide(L)'
;MGILSGNPKEEPMHYGEVFGTWAFLTTTKGLIACHQTMLNHTGDKDLHKLLVEVINQGKQESDQIELLLKENNVGLPPSPPERPKANLEDIPVGARLQDPEICASVSIDINAGLVACSQIMGQCIREDIAQMFAQFHTKKSGIGC
;
A
#
# COMPACT_ATOMS: atom_id res chain seq x y z
N MET A 1 0.87 17.80 -20.06
CA MET A 1 1.18 17.86 -21.51
C MET A 1 0.92 16.46 -22.03
N GLY A 2 -0.35 16.07 -22.08
CA GLY A 2 -0.83 14.85 -22.73
C GLY A 2 -1.18 15.15 -24.18
N ILE A 3 -1.00 14.17 -25.05
CA ILE A 3 -1.26 14.28 -26.51
C ILE A 3 -2.77 14.40 -26.78
N LEU A 4 -3.60 14.11 -25.78
CA LEU A 4 -5.05 14.15 -25.82
C LEU A 4 -5.50 15.31 -24.94
N SER A 5 -6.07 16.35 -25.55
CA SER A 5 -6.52 17.58 -24.90
C SER A 5 -7.84 17.42 -24.14
N GLY A 6 -8.12 16.23 -23.60
CA GLY A 6 -9.39 15.85 -22.96
C GLY A 6 -9.27 15.67 -21.44
N ASN A 7 -10.36 15.25 -20.80
CA ASN A 7 -10.36 14.83 -19.41
C ASN A 7 -9.67 13.45 -19.30
N PRO A 8 -8.52 13.32 -18.61
CA PRO A 8 -7.77 12.06 -18.56
C PRO A 8 -8.57 10.87 -18.04
N LYS A 9 -9.60 11.14 -17.22
CA LYS A 9 -10.49 10.09 -16.68
C LYS A 9 -11.40 9.44 -17.72
N GLU A 10 -11.61 10.08 -18.86
CA GLU A 10 -12.40 9.55 -19.98
C GLU A 10 -11.54 8.71 -20.93
N GLU A 11 -10.22 8.71 -20.75
CA GLU A 11 -9.30 7.90 -21.53
C GLU A 11 -9.22 6.47 -20.97
N PRO A 12 -9.13 5.45 -21.84
CA PRO A 12 -8.99 4.08 -21.38
C PRO A 12 -7.63 3.90 -20.68
N MET A 13 -7.63 3.11 -19.61
CA MET A 13 -6.37 2.65 -19.01
C MET A 13 -5.63 1.72 -19.98
N HIS A 14 -4.34 1.95 -20.21
CA HIS A 14 -3.53 0.95 -20.91
C HIS A 14 -3.23 -0.24 -19.99
N TYR A 15 -2.79 -1.36 -20.56
CA TYR A 15 -2.60 -2.61 -19.81
C TYR A 15 -1.57 -2.49 -18.66
N GLY A 16 -0.58 -1.60 -18.80
CA GLY A 16 0.39 -1.31 -17.75
C GLY A 16 -0.22 -0.56 -16.57
N GLU A 17 -1.11 0.40 -16.80
CA GLU A 17 -1.88 1.07 -15.74
C GLU A 17 -2.83 0.10 -15.05
N VAL A 18 -3.56 -0.72 -15.82
CA VAL A 18 -4.48 -1.74 -15.27
C VAL A 18 -3.72 -2.71 -14.38
N PHE A 19 -2.65 -3.33 -14.90
CA PHE A 19 -1.88 -4.29 -14.12
C PHE A 19 -1.14 -3.63 -12.95
N GLY A 20 -0.53 -2.46 -13.16
CA GLY A 20 0.23 -1.76 -12.13
C GLY A 20 -0.62 -1.36 -10.94
N THR A 21 -1.78 -0.75 -11.19
CA THR A 21 -2.73 -0.37 -10.13
C THR A 21 -3.31 -1.61 -9.43
N TRP A 22 -3.69 -2.65 -10.18
CA TRP A 22 -4.20 -3.90 -9.62
C TRP A 22 -3.17 -4.65 -8.76
N ALA A 23 -1.92 -4.72 -9.22
CA ALA A 23 -0.83 -5.37 -8.51
C ALA A 23 -0.45 -4.59 -7.24
N PHE A 24 -0.44 -3.25 -7.32
CA PHE A 24 -0.25 -2.40 -6.15
C PHE A 24 -1.35 -2.64 -5.13
N LEU A 25 -2.63 -2.61 -5.53
CA LEU A 25 -3.76 -2.86 -4.63
C LEU A 25 -3.68 -4.24 -3.96
N THR A 26 -3.36 -5.28 -4.74
CA THR A 26 -3.17 -6.65 -4.23
C THR A 26 -2.11 -6.69 -3.14
N THR A 27 -0.96 -6.05 -3.41
CA THR A 27 0.18 -6.00 -2.50
C THR A 27 -0.17 -5.22 -1.23
N THR A 28 -0.78 -4.04 -1.37
CA THR A 28 -1.17 -3.19 -0.24
C THR A 28 -2.17 -3.90 0.67
N LYS A 29 -3.17 -4.60 0.12
CA LYS A 29 -4.12 -5.41 0.92
C LYS A 29 -3.43 -6.54 1.69
N GLY A 30 -2.47 -7.22 1.06
CA GLY A 30 -1.64 -8.23 1.73
C GLY A 30 -0.83 -7.62 2.88
N LEU A 31 -0.15 -6.50 2.61
CA LEU A 31 0.68 -5.81 3.59
C LEU A 31 -0.12 -5.26 4.76
N ILE A 32 -1.32 -4.71 4.56
CA ILE A 32 -2.20 -4.29 5.67
C ILE A 32 -2.43 -5.46 6.63
N ALA A 33 -2.75 -6.65 6.10
CA ALA A 33 -2.99 -7.82 6.94
C ALA A 33 -1.71 -8.32 7.62
N CYS A 34 -0.55 -8.21 6.96
CA CYS A 34 0.76 -8.54 7.55
C CYS A 34 1.15 -7.55 8.66
N HIS A 35 1.00 -6.24 8.42
CA HIS A 35 1.29 -5.19 9.39
C HIS A 35 0.34 -5.23 10.59
N GLN A 36 -0.93 -5.60 10.39
CA GLN A 36 -1.85 -5.88 11.51
C GLN A 36 -1.39 -7.07 12.35
N THR A 37 -0.86 -8.12 11.73
CA THR A 37 -0.20 -9.20 12.49
C THR A 37 0.99 -8.62 13.24
N MET A 38 1.93 -7.95 12.58
CA MET A 38 3.11 -7.36 13.22
C MET A 38 2.75 -6.44 14.40
N LEU A 39 1.67 -5.66 14.28
CA LEU A 39 1.15 -4.80 15.34
C LEU A 39 0.83 -5.57 16.62
N ASN A 40 0.29 -6.78 16.50
CA ASN A 40 0.05 -7.67 17.64
C ASN A 40 1.35 -8.23 18.27
N HIS A 41 2.44 -8.29 17.49
CA HIS A 41 3.75 -8.78 17.92
C HIS A 41 4.68 -7.68 18.45
N THR A 42 4.33 -6.41 18.26
CA THR A 42 5.18 -5.27 18.62
C THR A 42 5.10 -4.94 20.11
N GLY A 43 6.27 -4.85 20.75
CA GLY A 43 6.42 -4.36 22.13
C GLY A 43 6.77 -2.87 22.20
N ASP A 44 7.55 -2.39 21.23
CA ASP A 44 7.98 -1.00 21.15
C ASP A 44 6.82 -0.04 20.80
N LYS A 45 6.67 1.04 21.57
CA LYS A 45 5.53 1.95 21.45
C LYS A 45 5.60 2.84 20.21
N ASP A 46 6.80 3.19 19.76
CA ASP A 46 6.97 4.06 18.60
C ASP A 46 6.84 3.25 17.30
N LEU A 47 7.37 2.04 17.27
CA LEU A 47 7.11 1.06 16.21
C LEU A 47 5.61 0.73 16.10
N HIS A 48 4.91 0.60 17.22
CA HIS A 48 3.46 0.40 17.21
C HIS A 48 2.73 1.60 16.55
N LYS A 49 3.11 2.84 16.85
CA LYS A 49 2.52 4.03 16.20
C LYS A 49 2.80 4.05 14.70
N LEU A 50 4.04 3.73 14.32
CA LEU A 50 4.45 3.64 12.92
C LEU A 50 3.63 2.59 12.17
N LEU A 51 3.42 1.40 12.76
CA LEU A 51 2.59 0.35 12.19
C LEU A 51 1.13 0.82 11.99
N VAL A 52 0.57 1.54 12.96
CA VAL A 52 -0.77 2.15 12.81
C VAL A 52 -0.79 3.15 11.65
N GLU A 53 0.24 3.98 11.51
CA GLU A 53 0.36 4.95 10.42
C GLU A 53 0.43 4.27 9.04
N VAL A 54 1.30 3.28 8.86
CA VAL A 54 1.43 2.58 7.56
C VAL A 54 0.18 1.77 7.21
N ILE A 55 -0.50 1.17 8.20
CA ILE A 55 -1.79 0.48 7.99
C ILE A 55 -2.84 1.49 7.50
N ASN A 56 -2.95 2.65 8.15
CA ASN A 56 -3.92 3.66 7.78
C ASN A 56 -3.62 4.25 6.40
N GLN A 57 -2.36 4.50 6.08
CA GLN A 57 -1.97 4.93 4.74
C GLN A 57 -2.33 3.86 3.70
N GLY A 58 -2.01 2.59 3.95
CA GLY A 58 -2.35 1.49 3.05
C GLY A 58 -3.86 1.37 2.80
N LYS A 59 -4.68 1.59 3.83
CA LYS A 59 -6.15 1.64 3.68
C LYS A 59 -6.60 2.78 2.77
N GLN A 60 -6.07 4.00 2.96
CA GLN A 60 -6.39 5.15 2.11
C GLN A 60 -5.94 4.96 0.65
N GLU A 61 -4.76 4.36 0.44
CA GLU A 61 -4.27 4.02 -0.90
C GLU A 61 -5.19 2.97 -1.55
N SER A 62 -5.60 1.95 -0.78
CA SER A 62 -6.48 0.89 -1.26
C SER A 62 -7.84 1.42 -1.69
N ASP A 63 -8.47 2.30 -0.89
CA ASP A 63 -9.79 2.87 -1.20
C ASP A 63 -9.77 3.67 -2.52
N GLN A 64 -8.71 4.46 -2.74
CA GLN A 64 -8.56 5.26 -3.96
C GLN A 64 -8.34 4.38 -5.20
N ILE A 65 -7.51 3.34 -5.09
CA ILE A 65 -7.28 2.43 -6.22
C ILE A 65 -8.50 1.55 -6.48
N GLU A 66 -9.23 1.10 -5.45
CA GLU A 66 -10.48 0.38 -5.64
C GLU A 66 -11.52 1.20 -6.41
N LEU A 67 -11.64 2.50 -6.09
CA LEU A 67 -12.52 3.40 -6.81
C LEU A 67 -12.09 3.50 -8.29
N LEU A 68 -10.80 3.75 -8.55
CA LEU A 68 -10.25 3.81 -9.91
C LEU A 68 -10.55 2.54 -10.70
N LEU A 69 -10.28 1.36 -10.14
CA LEU A 69 -10.51 0.09 -10.81
C LEU A 69 -12.00 -0.16 -11.09
N LYS A 70 -12.89 0.15 -10.14
CA LYS A 70 -14.35 0.03 -10.31
C LYS A 70 -14.87 0.95 -11.41
N GLU A 71 -14.45 2.21 -11.41
CA GLU A 71 -14.84 3.21 -12.44
C GLU A 71 -14.39 2.78 -13.85
N ASN A 72 -13.31 2.01 -13.96
CA ASN A 72 -12.78 1.49 -15.23
C ASN A 72 -13.18 0.04 -15.51
N ASN A 73 -14.17 -0.51 -14.79
CA ASN A 73 -14.69 -1.87 -14.95
C ASN A 73 -13.63 -2.99 -14.85
N VAL A 74 -12.60 -2.78 -14.03
CA VAL A 74 -11.57 -3.77 -13.72
C VAL A 74 -11.96 -4.53 -12.44
N GLY A 75 -11.90 -5.86 -12.50
CA GLY A 75 -12.16 -6.71 -11.34
C GLY A 75 -11.16 -6.47 -10.21
N LEU A 76 -11.68 -6.31 -8.98
CA LEU A 76 -10.82 -6.11 -7.81
C LEU A 76 -10.10 -7.40 -7.39
N PRO A 77 -8.88 -7.30 -6.85
CA PRO A 77 -8.22 -8.42 -6.20
C PRO A 77 -8.91 -8.79 -4.87
N PRO A 78 -8.81 -10.06 -4.44
CA PRO A 78 -9.33 -10.49 -3.15
C PRO A 78 -8.61 -9.78 -2.00
N SER A 79 -9.34 -9.49 -0.92
CA SER A 79 -8.79 -8.91 0.31
C SER A 79 -8.67 -9.98 1.40
N PRO A 80 -7.52 -10.12 2.08
CA PRO A 80 -7.45 -10.87 3.33
C PRO A 80 -8.39 -10.26 4.39
N PRO A 81 -8.92 -11.08 5.33
CA PRO A 81 -9.69 -10.55 6.45
C PRO A 81 -8.80 -9.78 7.43
N GLU A 82 -9.38 -8.82 8.14
CA GLU A 82 -8.68 -8.11 9.22
C GLU A 82 -8.23 -9.08 10.31
N ARG A 83 -7.08 -8.78 10.94
CA ARG A 83 -6.55 -9.60 12.03
C ARG A 83 -7.22 -9.23 13.35
N PRO A 84 -7.67 -10.21 14.15
CA PRO A 84 -8.10 -9.94 15.51
C PRO A 84 -6.92 -9.44 16.34
N LYS A 85 -7.22 -8.66 17.37
CA LYS A 85 -6.22 -8.24 18.37
C LYS A 85 -5.73 -9.46 19.14
N ALA A 86 -4.44 -9.51 19.43
CA ALA A 86 -3.83 -10.51 20.32
C ALA A 86 -3.02 -9.81 21.42
N ASN A 87 -2.94 -10.42 22.60
CA ASN A 87 -2.04 -9.94 23.64
C ASN A 87 -0.64 -10.43 23.35
N LEU A 88 0.34 -9.54 23.46
CA LEU A 88 1.74 -9.82 23.18
C LEU A 88 2.31 -10.98 24.03
N GLU A 89 1.89 -11.06 25.29
CA GLU A 89 2.35 -12.08 26.26
C GLU A 89 1.75 -13.47 26.00
N ASP A 90 0.65 -13.55 25.25
CA ASP A 90 0.02 -14.83 24.88
C ASP A 90 0.69 -15.48 23.65
N ILE A 91 1.59 -14.76 22.97
CA ILE A 91 2.29 -15.24 21.78
C ILE A 91 3.48 -16.11 22.20
N PRO A 92 3.53 -17.40 21.80
CA PRO A 92 4.66 -18.27 22.13
C PRO A 92 5.99 -17.68 21.64
N VAL A 93 7.03 -17.74 22.48
CA VAL A 93 8.34 -17.11 22.21
C VAL A 93 8.92 -17.52 20.84
N GLY A 94 8.80 -18.79 20.46
CA GLY A 94 9.28 -19.29 19.16
C GLY A 94 8.46 -18.84 17.94
N ALA A 95 7.29 -18.23 18.15
CA ALA A 95 6.43 -17.67 17.11
C ALA A 95 6.42 -16.13 17.13
N ARG A 96 7.06 -15.49 18.11
CA ARG A 96 7.05 -14.04 18.28
C ARG A 96 8.09 -13.39 17.36
N LEU A 97 7.62 -12.57 16.42
CA LEU A 97 8.45 -11.62 15.69
C LEU A 97 9.00 -10.56 16.67
N GLN A 98 10.28 -10.23 16.58
CA GLN A 98 10.90 -9.22 17.44
C GLN A 98 10.83 -7.84 16.80
N ASP A 99 10.80 -6.80 17.63
CA ASP A 99 10.70 -5.41 17.18
C ASP A 99 11.76 -5.03 16.12
N PRO A 100 13.05 -5.43 16.22
CA PRO A 100 14.04 -5.12 15.18
C PRO A 100 13.72 -5.77 13.81
N GLU A 101 13.21 -7.00 13.79
CA GLU A 101 12.84 -7.68 12.54
C GLU A 101 11.59 -7.07 11.92
N ILE A 102 10.61 -6.71 12.75
CA ILE A 102 9.41 -6.00 12.32
C ILE A 102 9.79 -4.66 11.71
N CYS A 103 10.62 -3.87 12.41
CA CYS A 103 11.11 -2.57 11.95
C CYS A 103 11.84 -2.68 10.60
N ALA A 104 12.73 -3.67 10.46
CA ALA A 104 13.43 -3.93 9.21
C ALA A 104 12.46 -4.32 8.08
N SER A 105 11.48 -5.19 8.36
CA SER A 105 10.49 -5.61 7.38
C SER A 105 9.64 -4.44 6.89
N VAL A 106 9.11 -3.61 7.80
CA VAL A 106 8.32 -2.43 7.45
C VAL A 106 9.14 -1.44 6.62
N SER A 107 10.41 -1.24 6.97
CA SER A 107 11.32 -0.39 6.20
C SER A 107 11.52 -0.91 4.76
N ILE A 108 11.67 -2.22 4.59
CA ILE A 108 11.77 -2.85 3.26
C ILE A 108 10.48 -2.64 2.47
N ASP A 109 9.31 -2.84 3.10
CA ASP A 109 8.00 -2.67 2.46
C ASP A 109 7.79 -1.21 2.01
N ILE A 110 8.15 -0.22 2.84
CA ILE A 110 8.08 1.20 2.50
C ILE A 110 8.94 1.51 1.27
N ASN A 111 10.19 1.05 1.28
CA ASN A 111 11.13 1.27 0.17
C ASN A 111 10.65 0.60 -1.12
N ALA A 112 10.15 -0.63 -1.05
CA ALA A 112 9.56 -1.33 -2.19
C ALA A 112 8.33 -0.56 -2.72
N GLY A 113 7.49 -0.03 -1.83
CA GLY A 113 6.36 0.81 -2.20
C GLY A 113 6.76 2.11 -2.90
N LEU A 114 7.84 2.77 -2.49
CA LEU A 114 8.38 3.97 -3.15
C LEU A 114 8.84 3.67 -4.58
N VAL A 115 9.58 2.56 -4.76
CA VAL A 115 10.00 2.10 -6.08
C VAL A 115 8.78 1.78 -6.95
N ALA A 116 7.79 1.06 -6.42
CA ALA A 116 6.56 0.73 -7.14
C ALA A 116 5.79 1.99 -7.58
N CYS A 117 5.65 2.99 -6.70
CA CYS A 117 5.02 4.25 -7.06
C CYS A 117 5.76 4.95 -8.22
N SER A 118 7.09 5.02 -8.14
CA SER A 118 7.91 5.63 -9.19
C SER A 118 7.79 4.90 -10.53
N GLN A 119 7.78 3.56 -10.52
CA GLN A 119 7.61 2.75 -11.72
C GLN A 119 6.23 2.95 -12.36
N ILE A 120 5.17 3.01 -11.54
CA ILE A 120 3.81 3.25 -12.04
C ILE A 120 3.70 4.67 -12.61
N MET A 121 4.21 5.68 -11.93
CA MET A 121 4.25 7.05 -12.44
C MET A 121 4.95 7.14 -13.81
N GLY A 122 6.12 6.49 -13.95
CA GLY A 122 6.92 6.56 -15.17
C GLY A 122 6.31 5.87 -16.39
N GLN A 123 5.37 4.94 -16.19
CA GLN A 123 4.69 4.25 -17.29
C GLN A 123 3.29 4.79 -17.60
N CYS A 124 2.71 5.62 -16.72
CA CYS A 124 1.36 6.15 -16.92
C CYS A 124 1.31 7.11 -18.11
N ILE A 125 0.23 6.99 -18.89
CA ILE A 125 -0.17 7.97 -19.90
C ILE A 125 -1.29 8.85 -19.34
N ARG A 126 -2.19 8.27 -18.54
CA ARG A 126 -3.22 8.99 -17.81
C ARG A 126 -2.63 9.83 -16.68
N GLU A 127 -2.74 11.15 -16.84
CA GLU A 127 -2.18 12.13 -15.90
C GLU A 127 -2.77 11.99 -14.47
N ASP A 128 -4.04 11.57 -14.35
CA ASP A 128 -4.70 11.39 -13.04
C ASP A 128 -4.13 10.20 -12.24
N ILE A 129 -3.75 9.12 -12.92
CA ILE A 129 -3.12 7.95 -12.29
C ILE A 129 -1.69 8.30 -11.89
N ALA A 130 -0.93 8.95 -12.78
CA ALA A 130 0.41 9.42 -12.47
C ALA A 130 0.41 10.35 -11.24
N GLN A 131 -0.56 11.27 -11.15
CA GLN A 131 -0.70 12.17 -10.01
C GLN A 131 -1.10 11.43 -8.72
N MET A 132 -1.98 10.43 -8.81
CA MET A 132 -2.34 9.58 -7.66
C MET A 132 -1.11 8.90 -7.06
N PHE A 133 -0.27 8.27 -7.90
CA PHE A 133 0.94 7.60 -7.42
C PHE A 133 2.04 8.59 -6.99
N ALA A 134 2.09 9.80 -7.55
CA ALA A 134 2.95 10.85 -7.03
C ALA A 134 2.56 11.25 -5.60
N GLN A 135 1.27 11.37 -5.30
CA GLN A 135 0.79 11.64 -3.94
C GLN A 135 1.11 10.49 -2.98
N PHE A 136 0.94 9.23 -3.41
CA PHE A 136 1.31 8.07 -2.61
C PHE A 136 2.80 8.03 -2.32
N HIS A 137 3.63 8.30 -3.34
CA HIS A 137 5.08 8.38 -3.19
C HIS A 137 5.47 9.45 -2.16
N THR A 138 4.94 10.68 -2.27
CA THR A 138 5.24 11.76 -1.33
C THR A 138 4.86 11.40 0.10
N LYS A 139 3.64 10.87 0.31
CA LYS A 139 3.20 10.44 1.64
C LYS A 139 4.12 9.35 2.21
N LYS A 140 4.41 8.32 1.42
CA LYS A 140 5.25 7.19 1.82
C LYS A 140 6.69 7.61 2.10
N SER A 141 7.22 8.61 1.39
CA SER A 141 8.59 9.12 1.60
C SER A 141 8.77 9.88 2.92
N GLY A 142 7.68 10.36 3.50
CA GLY A 142 7.67 10.97 4.84
C GLY A 142 7.66 9.96 5.98
N ILE A 143 7.44 8.68 5.69
CA ILE A 143 7.42 7.60 6.69
C ILE A 143 8.82 7.00 6.79
N GLY A 144 9.35 6.95 8.02
CA GLY A 144 10.58 6.24 8.34
C GLY A 144 10.44 5.50 9.66
N CYS A 145 11.13 4.36 9.76
CA CYS A 145 11.43 3.72 11.03
C CYS A 145 12.54 4.47 11.77
#